data_AF-A0A132AFS0-F1
#
_entry.id   AF-A0A132AFS0-F1
#
_cell.length_a   1.000
_cell.length_b   1.000
_cell.length_c   1.000
_cell.angle_alpha   90.00
_cell.angle_beta   90.00
_cell.angle_gamma   90.00
#
_symmetry.space_group_name_H-M   'P 1'
#
loop_
_entity.id
_entity.type
_entity.pdbx_description
1 polymer ?
#
loop_
_entity_poly.entity_id
_entity_poly.type
_entity_poly.pdbx_seq_one_letter_code
_entity_poly.pdbx_strand_id
1 'polypeptide(L)'
;MLATLYAIGPMAHLFGGTVEQSYIAHVISFASCIGPYHNESHCNDNQTIRGSDSTKYPIPKNPFKFNQVKFFVILISSMIILFILAILILSRMKIQ
;
A
#
# COMPACT_ATOMS: atom_id res chain seq x y z
N MET A 1 -11.98 -3.50 11.27
CA MET A 1 -11.83 -2.09 10.88
C MET A 1 -12.21 -2.01 9.41
N LEU A 2 -13.33 -1.37 9.07
CA LEU A 2 -13.73 -1.11 7.68
C LEU A 2 -13.50 0.37 7.40
N ALA A 3 -12.84 0.69 6.30
CA ALA A 3 -12.56 2.05 5.86
C ALA A 3 -13.20 2.29 4.50
N THR A 4 -13.73 3.49 4.27
CA THR A 4 -14.31 3.89 2.99
C THR A 4 -13.23 4.48 2.10
N LEU A 5 -13.26 4.12 0.81
CA LEU A 5 -12.32 4.59 -0.20
C LEU A 5 -13.07 5.45 -1.22
N TYR A 6 -12.51 6.61 -1.53
CA TYR A 6 -13.01 7.50 -2.58
C TYR A 6 -11.93 7.74 -3.62
N ALA A 7 -12.27 7.59 -4.90
CA ALA A 7 -11.33 7.70 -6.00
C ALA A 7 -11.87 8.65 -7.08
N ILE A 8 -11.00 9.55 -7.54
CA ILE A 8 -11.22 10.43 -8.69
C ILE A 8 -9.96 10.38 -9.54
N GLY A 9 -10.11 10.40 -10.86
CA GLY A 9 -9.01 10.51 -11.79
C GLY A 9 -8.99 9.38 -12.82
N PRO A 10 -7.88 9.25 -13.58
CA PRO A 10 -7.70 8.18 -14.54
C PRO A 10 -7.92 6.84 -13.86
N MET A 11 -8.77 6.02 -14.49
CA MET A 11 -9.04 4.66 -14.02
C MET A 11 -9.73 4.55 -12.64
N ALA A 12 -10.34 5.64 -12.13
CA ALA A 12 -11.11 5.61 -10.88
C ALA A 12 -12.26 4.59 -10.90
N HIS A 13 -12.77 4.23 -12.08
CA HIS A 13 -13.83 3.23 -12.24
C HIS A 13 -13.44 1.81 -11.76
N LEU A 14 -12.15 1.53 -11.55
CA LEU A 14 -11.70 0.25 -11.00
C LEU A 14 -12.01 0.08 -9.52
N PHE A 15 -12.28 1.19 -8.83
CA PHE A 15 -12.68 1.15 -7.43
C PHE A 15 -14.20 0.95 -7.34
N GLY A 16 -14.60 -0.31 -7.32
CA GLY A 16 -15.99 -0.72 -7.13
C GLY A 16 -16.14 -1.68 -5.94
N GLY A 17 -17.24 -1.52 -5.19
CA GLY A 17 -17.60 -2.43 -4.10
C GLY A 17 -16.55 -2.52 -2.98
N THR A 18 -16.35 -3.73 -2.46
CA THR A 18 -15.37 -4.02 -1.41
C THR A 18 -14.09 -4.57 -2.02
N VAL A 19 -12.98 -3.89 -1.80
CA VAL A 19 -11.65 -4.31 -2.30
C VAL A 19 -10.71 -4.61 -1.15
N GLU A 20 -9.74 -5.48 -1.39
CA GLU A 20 -8.67 -5.75 -0.43
C GLU A 20 -7.71 -4.55 -0.33
N GLN A 21 -7.08 -4.38 0.83
CA GLN A 21 -6.15 -3.26 1.07
C GLN A 21 -4.96 -3.25 0.10
N SER A 22 -4.49 -4.42 -0.34
CA SER A 22 -3.41 -4.58 -1.33
C SER A 22 -3.82 -4.15 -2.74
N TYR A 23 -5.09 -4.32 -3.10
CA TYR A 23 -5.63 -3.98 -4.42
C TYR A 23 -5.49 -2.49 -4.74
N ILE A 24 -5.59 -1.64 -3.70
CA ILE A 24 -5.46 -0.18 -3.83
C ILE A 24 -4.10 0.21 -4.42
N ALA A 25 -3.03 -0.38 -3.89
CA ALA A 25 -1.68 -0.09 -4.38
C ALA A 25 -1.49 -0.52 -5.83
N HIS A 26 -2.10 -1.63 -6.23
CA HIS A 26 -2.02 -2.16 -7.58
C HIS A 26 -2.71 -1.24 -8.59
N VAL A 27 -3.95 -0.84 -8.31
CA VAL A 27 -4.72 0.04 -9.20
C VAL A 27 -4.07 1.42 -9.33
N ILE A 28 -3.54 1.97 -8.23
CA ILE A 28 -2.79 3.23 -8.28
C ILE A 28 -1.56 3.08 -9.19
N SER A 29 -0.76 2.02 -9.00
CA SER A 29 0.44 1.79 -9.83
C SER A 29 0.12 1.58 -11.31
N PHE A 30 -1.01 0.92 -11.60
CA PHE A 30 -1.50 0.71 -12.95
C PHE A 30 -1.93 2.04 -13.60
N ALA A 31 -2.73 2.84 -12.89
CA ALA A 31 -3.22 4.12 -13.37
C ALA A 31 -2.11 5.15 -13.58
N SER A 32 -1.02 5.08 -12.78
CA SER A 32 0.11 6.00 -12.86
C SER A 32 1.26 5.51 -13.75
N CYS A 33 1.14 4.34 -14.39
CA CYS A 33 2.22 3.74 -15.19
C CYS A 33 3.53 3.53 -14.39
N ILE A 34 3.42 3.17 -13.11
CA ILE A 34 4.58 2.98 -12.21
C ILE A 34 4.83 1.49 -11.99
N GLY A 35 6.11 1.11 -11.91
CA GLY A 35 6.51 -0.26 -11.60
C GLY A 35 6.23 -1.20 -12.78
N PRO A 36 5.59 -2.36 -12.57
CA PRO A 36 5.41 -3.36 -13.64
C PRO A 36 4.44 -2.91 -14.75
N TYR A 37 3.63 -1.86 -14.52
CA TYR A 37 2.62 -1.40 -15.47
C TYR A 37 3.10 -0.31 -16.44
N HIS A 38 4.40 0.01 -16.46
CA HIS A 38 4.90 1.12 -17.27
C HIS A 38 4.79 0.90 -18.78
N ASN A 39 4.69 -0.36 -19.24
CA ASN A 39 4.61 -0.73 -20.65
C ASN A 39 3.18 -0.99 -21.12
N GLU A 40 2.18 -0.72 -20.27
CA GLU A 40 0.80 -0.99 -20.64
C GLU A 40 0.32 -0.08 -21.76
N SER A 41 -0.64 -0.55 -22.54
CA SER A 41 -1.12 0.14 -23.74
C SER A 41 -1.59 1.58 -23.46
N HIS A 42 -2.25 1.83 -22.33
CA HIS A 42 -2.69 3.17 -21.91
C HIS A 42 -1.57 4.08 -21.41
N CYS A 43 -0.36 3.56 -21.22
CA CYS A 43 0.85 4.31 -20.88
C CYS A 43 1.65 4.76 -22.11
N ASN A 44 1.31 4.24 -23.30
CA ASN A 44 2.07 4.44 -24.53
C ASN A 44 1.47 5.49 -25.48
N ASP A 45 0.52 6.29 -25.01
CA ASP A 45 0.00 7.42 -25.78
C ASP A 45 1.12 8.47 -25.95
N ASN A 46 1.71 8.48 -27.15
CA ASN A 46 2.58 9.50 -27.76
C ASN A 46 3.95 9.78 -27.11
N GLN A 47 4.84 8.79 -27.13
CA GLN A 47 6.30 8.96 -26.98
C GLN A 47 6.99 9.63 -28.20
N THR A 48 6.42 10.66 -28.84
CA THR A 48 7.08 11.26 -30.01
C THR A 48 8.16 12.28 -29.69
N ILE A 49 8.20 12.96 -28.55
CA ILE A 49 9.34 13.85 -28.22
C ILE A 49 9.50 14.01 -26.69
N ARG A 50 10.26 13.10 -26.07
CA ARG A 50 11.23 13.34 -24.96
C ARG A 50 11.54 12.00 -24.29
N GLY A 51 12.83 11.67 -24.26
CA GLY A 51 13.36 10.35 -23.96
C GLY A 51 12.69 9.62 -22.80
N SER A 52 12.26 8.40 -23.08
CA SER A 52 12.10 7.36 -22.09
C SER A 52 12.69 6.11 -22.73
N ASP A 53 13.98 5.92 -22.46
CA ASP A 53 14.67 4.66 -22.66
C ASP A 53 14.00 3.61 -21.75
N SER A 54 12.95 2.99 -22.27
CA SER A 54 12.20 1.89 -21.65
C SER A 54 13.01 0.58 -21.53
N THR A 55 14.31 0.59 -21.85
CA THR A 55 15.15 -0.60 -21.69
C THR A 55 16.09 -0.54 -20.48
N LYS A 56 16.15 0.59 -19.76
CA LYS A 56 17.20 0.81 -18.75
C LYS A 56 16.82 0.49 -17.31
N TYR A 57 15.53 0.41 -16.99
CA TYR A 57 15.08 0.12 -15.63
C TYR A 57 14.51 -1.30 -15.56
N PRO A 58 15.30 -2.32 -15.18
CA PRO A 58 14.76 -3.62 -14.85
C PRO A 58 13.76 -3.43 -13.71
N ILE A 59 12.47 -3.65 -13.99
CA ILE A 59 11.42 -3.52 -13.00
C ILE A 59 11.73 -4.50 -11.86
N PRO A 60 11.96 -4.03 -10.62
CA PRO A 60 12.09 -4.92 -9.49
C PRO A 60 10.75 -5.64 -9.31
N LYS A 61 10.73 -6.96 -9.52
CA LYS A 61 9.53 -7.83 -9.42
C LYS A 61 8.89 -7.86 -8.02
N ASN A 62 9.42 -7.06 -7.10
CA ASN A 62 9.05 -6.92 -5.71
C ASN A 62 9.34 -5.47 -5.27
N PRO A 63 8.50 -4.49 -5.68
CA PRO A 63 8.66 -3.08 -5.31
C PRO A 63 8.43 -2.86 -3.80
N PHE A 64 7.81 -3.83 -3.13
CA PHE A 64 7.55 -3.79 -1.71
C PHE A 64 8.51 -4.72 -0.97
N LYS A 65 9.60 -4.16 -0.43
CA LYS A 65 10.42 -4.89 0.55
C LYS A 65 9.61 -5.05 1.83
N PHE A 66 8.89 -6.17 1.94
CA PHE A 66 8.10 -6.57 3.12
C PHE A 66 8.87 -6.41 4.44
N ASN A 67 10.20 -6.48 4.37
CA ASN A 67 11.09 -6.25 5.51
C ASN A 67 10.98 -4.84 6.13
N GLN A 68 10.59 -3.81 5.37
CA GLN A 68 10.34 -2.45 5.91
C GLN A 68 9.05 -2.40 6.75
N VAL A 69 8.04 -3.20 6.40
CA VAL A 69 6.77 -3.24 7.15
C VAL A 69 6.91 -4.04 8.45
N LYS A 70 7.83 -5.00 8.50
CA LYS A 70 8.08 -5.80 9.72
C LYS A 70 8.42 -4.93 10.93
N PHE A 71 9.21 -3.87 10.76
CA PHE A 71 9.60 -2.99 11.87
C PHE A 71 8.39 -2.26 12.46
N PHE A 72 7.52 -1.73 11.60
CA PHE A 72 6.30 -1.04 12.01
C PHE A 72 5.31 -1.99 12.71
N VAL A 73 5.18 -3.22 12.20
CA VAL A 73 4.32 -4.26 12.81
C VAL A 73 4.83 -4.67 14.20
N ILE A 74 6.15 -4.81 14.38
CA ILE A 74 6.76 -5.15 15.68
C ILE A 74 6.55 -4.00 16.69
N LEU A 75 6.76 -2.75 16.28
CA LEU A 75 6.56 -1.59 17.14
C LEU A 75 5.11 -1.45 17.60
N ILE A 76 4.15 -1.61 16.69
CA ILE A 76 2.73 -1.55 17.05
C ILE A 76 2.34 -2.72 17.97
N SER A 77 2.81 -3.94 17.68
CA SER A 77 2.55 -5.10 18.53
C SER A 77 3.07 -4.91 19.96
N SER A 78 4.30 -4.39 20.11
CA SER A 78 4.90 -4.10 21.42
C SER A 78 4.10 -3.08 22.22
N MET A 79 3.64 -1.99 21.58
CA MET A 79 2.82 -0.96 22.24
C MET A 79 1.46 -1.50 22.70
N ILE A 80 0.82 -2.35 21.89
CA ILE A 80 -0.46 -2.98 22.25
C ILE A 80 -0.27 -3.95 23.43
N ILE A 81 0.79 -4.75 23.42
CA ILE A 81 1.09 -5.70 24.51
C ILE A 81 1.32 -4.96 25.83
N LEU A 82 2.13 -3.89 25.82
CA LEU A 82 2.39 -3.09 27.02
C LEU A 82 1.13 -2.40 27.54
N PHE A 83 0.26 -1.92 26.64
CA PHE A 83 -1.00 -1.30 27.02
C PHE A 83 -1.97 -2.31 27.67
N ILE A 84 -2.09 -3.52 27.10
CA ILE A 84 -2.90 -4.59 27.68
C ILE A 84 -2.35 -5.00 29.05
N LEU A 85 -1.03 -5.19 29.18
CA LEU A 85 -0.40 -5.52 30.46
C LEU A 85 -0.64 -4.42 31.51
N ALA A 86 -0.53 -3.15 31.14
CA ALA A 86 -0.82 -2.03 32.04
C ALA A 86 -2.28 -2.03 32.52
N ILE A 87 -3.25 -2.27 31.62
CA ILE A 87 -4.67 -2.38 31.99
C ILE A 87 -4.89 -3.55 32.95
N LEU A 88 -4.28 -4.70 32.69
CA LEU A 88 -4.41 -5.87 33.56
C LEU A 88 -3.83 -5.61 34.96
N ILE A 89 -2.67 -4.94 35.05
CA ILE A 89 -2.03 -4.59 36.33
C ILE A 89 -2.91 -3.59 37.11
N LEU A 90 -3.42 -2.56 36.45
CA LEU A 90 -4.31 -1.56 37.08
C LEU A 90 -5.63 -2.19 37.54
N SER A 91 -6.17 -3.13 36.78
CA SER A 91 -7.38 -3.86 37.14
C SER A 91 -7.18 -4.72 38.39
N ARG A 92 -5.98 -5.28 38.58
CA ARG A 92 -5.60 -6.04 39.79
C ARG A 92 -5.39 -5.13 41.00
N MET A 93 -4.86 -3.92 40.81
CA MET A 93 -4.63 -2.97 41.90
C MET A 93 -5.92 -2.32 42.43
N LYS A 94 -6.96 -2.19 41.60
CA LYS A 94 -8.25 -1.57 41.99
C LYS A 94 -9.22 -2.52 42.71
N ILE A 95 -8.85 -3.81 42.82
CA ILE A 95 -9.64 -4.89 43.43
C ILE A 95 -9.13 -5.26 44.84
N GLN A 96 -8.15 -4.52 45.37
CA GLN A 96 -7.74 -4.52 46.78
C GLN A 96 -8.19 -3.20 47.41
#